data_AF-A0A1I2XTZ9-F1
#
_entry.id   AF-A0A1I2XTZ9-F1
#
_cell.length_a   1.000
_cell.length_b   1.000
_cell.length_c   1.000
_cell.angle_alpha   90.00
_cell.angle_beta   90.00
_cell.angle_gamma   90.00
#
_symmetry.space_group_name_H-M   'P 1'
#
loop_
_entity.id
_entity.type
_entity.pdbx_description
1 polymer ?
#
loop_
_entity_poly.entity_id
_entity_poly.type
_entity_poly.pdbx_seq_one_letter_code
_entity_poly.pdbx_strand_id
1 'polypeptide(L)'
;MPFYVFGGSNSIFRDGWVSSFSQQTGQPVLNRSVGATTTLTGLFRFLMPGDGDQPGEGDCVLWEYALNEVNHVARGYRREMLLKNVEHLMALCRARGCRFVPLILTPLWQERAPQRDPYYQMLTDLFAHHGIVPFDVSVAWRQRNAGQRLPYALYTDSAHYTRAPELTAFIAAGVAELVAACRVPAPVAPLHTAGRSVALVEGLTQGWHENALMRIPTAQLPLSIELNGHGRVAAVCALCHADFESGIRVQLQRDADQMRQMRFSTTNSSHRRVILKAVSLENALGKRWDTHWLFGPGDRLLLSPARHPGEFYAEHELRSTLTMPEEKTPARIAGVLLENVTPAC
;
A
#
# COMPACT_ATOMS: atom_id res chain seq x y z
N MET A 1 12.20 -0.70 -21.50
CA MET A 1 10.92 -0.43 -20.81
C MET A 1 11.22 -0.43 -19.33
N PRO A 2 10.97 0.65 -18.59
CA PRO A 2 11.25 0.68 -17.17
C PRO A 2 10.42 -0.33 -16.38
N PHE A 3 11.04 -0.86 -15.33
CA PHE A 3 10.40 -1.69 -14.33
C PHE A 3 10.11 -0.85 -13.09
N TYR A 4 8.86 -0.85 -12.62
CA TYR A 4 8.46 -0.17 -11.40
C TYR A 4 8.14 -1.18 -10.33
N VAL A 5 8.89 -1.19 -9.23
CA VAL A 5 8.64 -2.12 -8.11
C VAL A 5 7.88 -1.40 -7.01
N PHE A 6 6.70 -1.92 -6.69
CA PHE A 6 5.89 -1.51 -5.55
C PHE A 6 5.79 -2.69 -4.60
N GLY A 7 6.58 -2.66 -3.53
CA GLY A 7 6.55 -3.74 -2.56
C GLY A 7 6.96 -3.37 -1.15
N GLY A 8 7.16 -4.41 -0.34
CA GLY A 8 7.55 -4.32 1.06
C GLY A 8 9.07 -4.20 1.27
N SER A 9 9.51 -4.50 2.49
CA SER A 9 10.92 -4.41 2.89
C SER A 9 11.84 -5.38 2.13
N ASN A 10 11.34 -6.56 1.73
CA ASN A 10 12.11 -7.52 0.93
C ASN A 10 12.52 -6.94 -0.43
N SER A 11 11.74 -6.01 -0.96
CA SER A 11 12.03 -5.28 -2.20
C SER A 11 13.01 -4.11 -2.00
N ILE A 12 13.32 -3.69 -0.78
CA ILE A 12 14.17 -2.51 -0.50
C ILE A 12 15.66 -2.87 -0.32
N PHE A 13 15.98 -4.11 0.04
CA PHE A 13 17.36 -4.51 0.31
C PHE A 13 18.28 -4.30 -0.90
N ARG A 14 19.42 -3.64 -0.70
CA ARG A 14 20.39 -3.29 -1.76
C ARG A 14 20.95 -4.52 -2.48
N ASP A 15 21.09 -5.61 -1.75
CA ASP A 15 21.57 -6.92 -2.16
C ASP A 15 20.42 -7.95 -2.18
N GLY A 16 19.18 -7.49 -2.30
CA GLY A 16 17.97 -8.33 -2.39
C GLY A 16 17.60 -8.72 -3.83
N TRP A 17 16.40 -9.32 -3.97
CA TRP A 17 15.91 -9.85 -5.24
C TRP A 17 15.80 -8.79 -6.35
N VAL A 18 15.46 -7.54 -6.02
CA VAL A 18 15.37 -6.44 -7.01
C VAL A 18 16.72 -6.17 -7.66
N SER A 19 17.79 -6.23 -6.87
CA SER A 19 19.16 -6.04 -7.36
C SER A 19 19.57 -7.18 -8.29
N SER A 20 19.32 -8.43 -7.88
CA SER A 20 19.54 -9.61 -8.72
C SER A 20 18.73 -9.57 -10.02
N PHE A 21 17.47 -9.13 -9.95
CA PHE A 21 16.60 -8.97 -11.12
C PHE A 21 17.10 -7.88 -12.08
N SER A 22 17.52 -6.72 -11.57
CA SER A 22 18.08 -5.64 -12.40
C SER A 22 19.38 -6.10 -13.09
N GLN A 23 20.25 -6.82 -12.37
CA GLN A 23 21.47 -7.39 -12.95
C GLN A 23 21.16 -8.42 -14.04
N GLN A 24 20.22 -9.34 -13.79
CA GLN A 24 19.85 -10.39 -14.72
C GLN A 24 19.21 -9.84 -16.01
N THR A 25 18.39 -8.79 -15.90
CA THR A 25 17.70 -8.20 -17.05
C THR A 25 18.53 -7.14 -17.77
N GLY A 26 19.55 -6.58 -17.12
CA GLY A 26 20.32 -5.44 -17.64
C GLY A 26 19.50 -4.15 -17.75
N GLN A 27 18.30 -4.09 -17.14
CA GLN A 27 17.39 -2.95 -17.24
C GLN A 27 17.29 -2.19 -15.91
N PRO A 28 17.12 -0.86 -15.96
CA PRO A 28 16.94 -0.05 -14.76
C PRO A 28 15.60 -0.38 -14.09
N VAL A 29 15.64 -0.45 -12.76
CA VAL A 29 14.46 -0.68 -11.93
C VAL A 29 14.19 0.55 -11.07
N LEU A 30 13.03 1.17 -11.26
CA LEU A 30 12.52 2.27 -10.47
C LEU A 30 11.81 1.70 -9.23
N ASN A 31 12.57 1.53 -8.15
CA ASN A 31 12.05 0.97 -6.93
C ASN A 31 11.25 2.02 -6.12
N ARG A 32 9.94 1.81 -6.00
CA ARG A 32 9.00 2.65 -5.27
C ARG A 32 8.51 2.01 -3.96
N SER A 33 9.13 0.90 -3.56
CA SER A 33 8.77 0.10 -2.38
C SER A 33 8.85 0.87 -1.07
N VAL A 34 7.97 0.50 -0.14
CA VAL A 34 7.90 1.07 1.21
C VAL A 34 7.72 -0.10 2.18
N GLY A 35 8.55 -0.15 3.22
CA GLY A 35 8.52 -1.23 4.21
C GLY A 35 7.29 -1.16 5.11
N ALA A 36 6.91 -2.32 5.69
CA ALA A 36 5.89 -2.44 6.73
C ALA A 36 4.48 -1.90 6.40
N THR A 37 4.13 -1.78 5.11
CA THR A 37 2.84 -1.25 4.64
C THR A 37 2.18 -2.16 3.59
N THR A 38 1.00 -1.80 3.12
CA THR A 38 0.15 -2.59 2.21
C THR A 38 0.08 -1.96 0.81
N THR A 39 -0.67 -2.60 -0.09
CA THR A 39 -0.96 -2.05 -1.43
C THR A 39 -1.55 -0.64 -1.38
N LEU A 40 -2.22 -0.25 -0.30
CA LEU A 40 -2.77 1.11 -0.15
C LEU A 40 -1.70 2.21 -0.23
N THR A 41 -0.52 1.97 0.35
CA THR A 41 0.62 2.88 0.21
C THR A 41 1.21 2.79 -1.20
N GLY A 42 1.21 1.60 -1.81
CA GLY A 42 1.56 1.41 -3.22
C GLY A 42 0.70 2.25 -4.16
N LEU A 43 -0.63 2.28 -3.94
CA LEU A 43 -1.57 3.14 -4.68
C LEU A 43 -1.21 4.62 -4.57
N PHE A 44 -0.97 5.10 -3.35
CA PHE A 44 -0.51 6.47 -3.14
C PHE A 44 0.76 6.75 -3.96
N ARG A 45 1.77 5.87 -3.86
CA ARG A 45 3.04 6.03 -4.58
C ARG A 45 2.88 5.96 -6.10
N PHE A 46 1.92 5.18 -6.60
CA PHE A 46 1.63 5.04 -8.03
C PHE A 46 0.97 6.29 -8.63
N LEU A 47 0.08 6.92 -7.86
CA LEU A 47 -0.65 8.13 -8.26
C LEU A 47 0.14 9.42 -8.02
N MET A 48 1.08 9.41 -7.09
CA MET A 48 1.83 10.59 -6.67
C MET A 48 2.62 11.19 -7.85
N PRO A 49 2.43 12.49 -8.16
CA PRO A 49 3.33 13.20 -9.06
C PRO A 49 4.68 13.38 -8.36
N GLY A 50 5.78 12.94 -8.99
CA GLY A 50 7.11 12.93 -8.36
C GLY A 50 8.26 12.94 -9.37
N ASP A 51 9.48 12.87 -8.84
CA ASP A 51 10.79 13.13 -9.49
C ASP A 51 11.22 12.15 -10.60
N GLY A 52 10.28 11.45 -11.22
CA GLY A 52 10.52 10.57 -12.35
C GLY A 52 9.20 10.11 -12.94
N ASP A 53 9.25 9.58 -14.16
CA ASP A 53 8.06 9.19 -14.90
C ASP A 53 7.18 8.24 -14.08
N GLN A 54 5.88 8.54 -14.05
CA GLN A 54 4.90 7.61 -13.54
C GLN A 54 4.83 6.41 -14.50
N PRO A 55 4.49 5.21 -14.01
CA PRO A 55 4.27 4.07 -14.90
C PRO A 55 3.25 4.43 -15.97
N GLY A 56 3.62 4.24 -17.23
CA GLY A 56 2.81 4.53 -18.42
C GLY A 56 2.68 3.33 -19.35
N GLU A 57 2.32 3.60 -20.59
CA GLU A 57 2.02 2.56 -21.58
C GLU A 57 3.25 1.68 -21.86
N GLY A 58 3.06 0.36 -21.78
CA GLY A 58 4.13 -0.64 -22.03
C GLY A 58 5.06 -0.92 -20.86
N ASP A 59 5.08 -0.05 -19.84
CA ASP A 59 5.85 -0.25 -18.61
C ASP A 59 5.36 -1.47 -17.84
N CYS A 60 6.21 -2.02 -16.98
CA CYS A 60 5.88 -3.17 -16.17
C CYS A 60 5.91 -2.81 -14.67
N VAL A 61 4.76 -3.00 -14.03
CA VAL A 61 4.53 -2.77 -12.60
C VAL A 61 4.68 -4.10 -11.87
N LEU A 62 5.73 -4.22 -11.06
CA LEU A 62 5.97 -5.36 -10.20
C LEU A 62 5.39 -5.08 -8.81
N TRP A 63 4.49 -5.93 -8.36
CA TRP A 63 3.79 -5.80 -7.08
C TRP A 63 4.27 -6.86 -6.10
N GLU A 64 4.66 -6.46 -4.89
CA GLU A 64 5.11 -7.37 -3.82
C GLU A 64 4.60 -6.88 -2.46
N TYR A 65 3.30 -7.07 -2.16
CA TYR A 65 2.74 -6.70 -0.85
C TYR A 65 2.08 -7.86 -0.10
N ALA A 66 1.92 -9.03 -0.72
CA ALA A 66 1.20 -10.16 -0.14
C ALA A 66 1.72 -10.57 1.26
N LEU A 67 3.04 -10.54 1.47
CA LEU A 67 3.65 -10.84 2.76
C LEU A 67 3.25 -9.84 3.85
N ASN A 68 3.28 -8.54 3.54
CA ASN A 68 2.86 -7.51 4.49
C ASN A 68 1.36 -7.59 4.73
N GLU A 69 0.58 -7.85 3.69
CA GLU A 69 -0.87 -7.90 3.75
C GLU A 69 -1.37 -9.05 4.61
N VAL A 70 -0.82 -10.26 4.49
CA VAL A 70 -1.19 -11.35 5.40
C VAL A 70 -0.77 -11.08 6.85
N ASN A 71 0.35 -10.37 7.07
CA ASN A 71 0.72 -9.91 8.41
C ASN A 71 -0.28 -8.89 8.97
N HIS A 72 -0.90 -8.07 8.10
CA HIS A 72 -1.98 -7.16 8.50
C HIS A 72 -3.29 -7.91 8.74
N VAL A 73 -3.62 -8.94 7.93
CA VAL A 73 -4.78 -9.81 8.16
C VAL A 73 -4.68 -10.49 9.52
N ALA A 74 -3.49 -10.99 9.89
CA ALA A 74 -3.24 -11.57 11.22
C ALA A 74 -3.43 -10.56 12.37
N ARG A 75 -3.43 -9.26 12.07
CA ARG A 75 -3.69 -8.16 13.00
C ARG A 75 -5.11 -7.59 12.85
N GLY A 76 -5.96 -8.27 12.08
CA GLY A 76 -7.40 -8.04 11.97
C GLY A 76 -7.86 -7.34 10.69
N TYR A 77 -6.94 -6.94 9.79
CA TYR A 77 -7.33 -6.33 8.51
C TYR A 77 -8.27 -7.27 7.76
N ARG A 78 -9.33 -6.68 7.20
CA ARG A 78 -10.26 -7.40 6.34
C ARG A 78 -9.59 -7.74 5.01
N ARG A 79 -9.59 -9.02 4.66
CA ARG A 79 -9.03 -9.54 3.40
C ARG A 79 -9.63 -8.83 2.18
N GLU A 80 -10.93 -8.59 2.19
CA GLU A 80 -11.64 -7.96 1.07
C GLU A 80 -11.15 -6.53 0.81
N MET A 81 -10.77 -5.80 1.87
CA MET A 81 -10.26 -4.44 1.73
C MET A 81 -8.85 -4.43 1.13
N LEU A 82 -8.01 -5.40 1.48
CA LEU A 82 -6.69 -5.57 0.87
C LEU A 82 -6.81 -5.95 -0.62
N LEU A 83 -7.67 -6.90 -0.95
CA LEU A 83 -7.96 -7.30 -2.34
C LEU A 83 -8.51 -6.14 -3.17
N LYS A 84 -9.37 -5.31 -2.58
CA LYS A 84 -9.86 -4.10 -3.23
C LYS A 84 -8.72 -3.14 -3.60
N ASN A 85 -7.73 -2.97 -2.73
CA ASN A 85 -6.57 -2.11 -3.04
C ASN A 85 -5.71 -2.69 -4.18
N VAL A 86 -5.55 -4.01 -4.22
CA VAL A 86 -4.89 -4.70 -5.34
C VAL A 86 -5.67 -4.51 -6.64
N GLU A 87 -6.98 -4.66 -6.61
CA GLU A 87 -7.83 -4.47 -7.79
C GLU A 87 -7.83 -3.02 -8.28
N HIS A 88 -7.82 -2.03 -7.39
CA HIS A 88 -7.62 -0.62 -7.75
C HIS A 88 -6.28 -0.40 -8.46
N LEU A 89 -5.19 -1.02 -7.98
CA LEU A 89 -3.88 -0.88 -8.60
C LEU A 89 -3.86 -1.50 -10.00
N MET A 90 -4.47 -2.68 -10.18
CA MET A 90 -4.63 -3.29 -11.50
C MET A 90 -5.49 -2.45 -12.43
N ALA A 91 -6.57 -1.84 -11.92
CA ALA A 91 -7.41 -0.94 -12.70
C ALA A 91 -6.64 0.31 -13.17
N LEU A 92 -5.77 0.87 -12.31
CA LEU A 92 -4.88 1.97 -12.67
C LEU A 92 -3.83 1.55 -13.71
N CYS A 93 -3.22 0.37 -13.53
CA CYS A 93 -2.27 -0.18 -14.51
C CYS A 93 -2.95 -0.33 -15.88
N ARG A 94 -4.16 -0.91 -15.90
CA ARG A 94 -4.96 -1.03 -17.12
C ARG A 94 -5.27 0.32 -17.77
N ALA A 95 -5.71 1.29 -16.98
CA ALA A 95 -6.02 2.63 -17.48
C ALA A 95 -4.82 3.34 -18.09
N ARG A 96 -3.59 3.02 -17.65
CA ARG A 96 -2.34 3.57 -18.16
C ARG A 96 -1.63 2.67 -19.18
N GLY A 97 -2.21 1.53 -19.56
CA GLY A 97 -1.56 0.55 -20.45
C GLY A 97 -0.32 -0.12 -19.84
N CYS A 98 -0.17 -0.11 -18.52
CA CYS A 98 0.92 -0.79 -17.83
C CYS A 98 0.64 -2.29 -17.73
N ARG A 99 1.68 -3.09 -17.94
CA ARG A 99 1.68 -4.52 -17.61
C ARG A 99 1.84 -4.73 -16.11
N PHE A 100 1.27 -5.79 -15.57
CA PHE A 100 1.26 -6.07 -14.13
C PHE A 100 1.86 -7.45 -13.82
N VAL A 101 2.78 -7.51 -12.86
CA VAL A 101 3.47 -8.73 -12.41
C VAL A 101 3.37 -8.86 -10.90
N PRO A 102 2.57 -9.80 -10.36
CA PRO A 102 2.53 -10.05 -8.94
C PRO A 102 3.63 -11.02 -8.51
N LEU A 103 4.46 -10.59 -7.57
CA LEU A 103 5.38 -11.41 -6.80
C LEU A 103 4.76 -11.67 -5.42
N ILE A 104 4.50 -12.94 -5.10
CA ILE A 104 3.94 -13.35 -3.82
C ILE A 104 5.06 -13.91 -2.94
N LEU A 105 5.41 -13.16 -1.89
CA LEU A 105 6.25 -13.63 -0.79
C LEU A 105 5.37 -14.13 0.37
N THR A 106 5.90 -15.09 1.13
CA THR A 106 5.18 -15.73 2.25
C THR A 106 5.99 -15.58 3.54
N PRO A 107 5.44 -14.97 4.62
CA PRO A 107 6.16 -14.86 5.87
C PRO A 107 6.36 -16.25 6.49
N LEU A 108 7.40 -16.38 7.31
CA LEU A 108 7.83 -17.68 7.85
C LEU A 108 6.71 -18.42 8.59
N TRP A 109 5.89 -17.69 9.34
CA TRP A 109 4.80 -18.30 10.12
C TRP A 109 3.72 -18.91 9.22
N GLN A 110 3.45 -18.30 8.05
CA GLN A 110 2.57 -18.84 7.02
C GLN A 110 3.23 -20.01 6.28
N GLU A 111 4.52 -19.92 5.98
CA GLU A 111 5.27 -21.01 5.33
C GLU A 111 5.27 -22.27 6.20
N ARG A 112 5.28 -22.11 7.54
CA ARG A 112 5.23 -23.20 8.51
C ARG A 112 3.81 -23.65 8.87
N ALA A 113 2.79 -22.87 8.55
CA ALA A 113 1.41 -23.22 8.86
C ALA A 113 0.98 -24.50 8.12
N PRO A 114 0.14 -25.36 8.71
CA PRO A 114 -0.39 -26.54 8.02
C PRO A 114 -1.15 -26.15 6.74
N GLN A 115 -1.88 -25.04 6.81
CA GLN A 115 -2.62 -24.42 5.72
C GLN A 115 -2.30 -22.92 5.69
N ARG A 116 -2.18 -22.35 4.49
CA ARG A 116 -2.01 -20.90 4.31
C ARG A 116 -3.32 -20.17 4.61
N ASP A 117 -3.20 -18.90 4.97
CA ASP A 117 -4.35 -18.02 5.14
C ASP A 117 -5.18 -17.97 3.84
N PRO A 118 -6.53 -18.00 3.92
CA PRO A 118 -7.41 -17.89 2.77
C PRO A 118 -7.12 -16.70 1.85
N TYR A 119 -6.50 -15.65 2.38
CA TYR A 119 -6.05 -14.48 1.63
C TYR A 119 -5.28 -14.84 0.36
N TYR A 120 -4.39 -15.84 0.42
CA TYR A 120 -3.59 -16.23 -0.74
C TYR A 120 -4.42 -16.82 -1.88
N GLN A 121 -5.40 -17.67 -1.56
CA GLN A 121 -6.29 -18.21 -2.58
C GLN A 121 -7.15 -17.11 -3.20
N MET A 122 -7.73 -16.24 -2.36
CA MET A 122 -8.53 -15.10 -2.85
C MET A 122 -7.72 -14.16 -3.74
N LEU A 123 -6.43 -13.96 -3.42
CA LEU A 123 -5.52 -13.14 -4.21
C LEU A 123 -5.21 -13.81 -5.56
N THR A 124 -4.96 -15.13 -5.59
CA THR A 124 -4.77 -15.88 -6.83
C THR A 124 -6.04 -15.87 -7.70
N ASP A 125 -7.21 -16.02 -7.09
CA ASP A 125 -8.50 -15.96 -7.80
C ASP A 125 -8.73 -14.57 -8.41
N LEU A 126 -8.41 -13.51 -7.67
CA LEU A 126 -8.45 -12.14 -8.17
C LEU A 126 -7.51 -11.94 -9.36
N PHE A 127 -6.26 -12.42 -9.29
CA PHE A 127 -5.33 -12.33 -10.41
C PHE A 127 -5.83 -13.11 -11.62
N ALA A 128 -6.31 -14.34 -11.43
CA ALA A 128 -6.86 -15.17 -12.50
C ALA A 128 -8.06 -14.49 -13.19
N HIS A 129 -8.96 -13.88 -12.41
CA HIS A 129 -10.09 -13.10 -12.93
C HIS A 129 -9.65 -11.98 -13.86
N HIS A 130 -8.55 -11.28 -13.53
CA HIS A 130 -7.97 -10.21 -14.35
C HIS A 130 -6.96 -10.73 -15.40
N GLY A 131 -6.85 -12.05 -15.61
CA GLY A 131 -5.94 -12.65 -16.59
C GLY A 131 -4.46 -12.51 -16.25
N ILE A 132 -4.13 -12.36 -14.97
CA ILE A 132 -2.78 -12.18 -14.45
C ILE A 132 -2.31 -13.48 -13.79
N VAL A 133 -1.06 -13.86 -14.07
CA VAL A 133 -0.39 -15.01 -13.45
C VAL A 133 0.62 -14.48 -12.42
N PRO A 134 0.49 -14.84 -11.13
CA PRO A 134 1.48 -14.48 -10.12
C PRO A 134 2.68 -15.42 -10.11
N PHE A 135 3.83 -14.93 -9.62
CA PHE A 135 4.94 -15.78 -9.20
C PHE A 135 4.90 -15.91 -7.69
N ASP A 136 4.42 -17.05 -7.21
CA ASP A 136 4.43 -17.39 -5.79
C ASP A 136 5.69 -18.17 -5.44
N VAL A 137 6.56 -17.54 -4.65
CA VAL A 137 7.89 -18.08 -4.31
C VAL A 137 7.78 -19.38 -3.52
N SER A 138 6.78 -19.53 -2.64
CA SER A 138 6.59 -20.75 -1.86
C SER A 138 6.14 -21.90 -2.75
N VAL A 139 5.18 -21.64 -3.65
CA VAL A 139 4.68 -22.64 -4.59
C VAL A 139 5.76 -23.06 -5.58
N ALA A 140 6.45 -22.09 -6.19
CA ALA A 140 7.54 -22.36 -7.14
C ALA A 140 8.70 -23.11 -6.48
N TRP A 141 9.05 -22.76 -5.23
CA TRP A 141 10.09 -23.46 -4.49
C TRP A 141 9.73 -24.93 -4.28
N ARG A 142 8.50 -25.22 -3.85
CA ARG A 142 8.01 -26.60 -3.65
C ARG A 142 8.03 -27.39 -4.95
N GLN A 143 7.62 -26.78 -6.06
CA GLN A 143 7.67 -27.42 -7.37
C GLN A 143 9.11 -27.80 -7.76
N ARG A 144 10.07 -26.90 -7.51
CA ARG A 144 11.49 -27.16 -7.81
C ARG A 144 12.17 -28.13 -6.85
N ASN A 145 11.70 -28.23 -5.60
CA ASN A 145 12.35 -28.98 -4.52
C ASN A 145 11.48 -30.16 -4.03
N ALA A 146 10.83 -30.89 -4.95
CA ALA A 146 10.09 -32.13 -4.66
C ALA A 146 9.06 -32.00 -3.51
N GLY A 147 8.33 -30.88 -3.47
CA GLY A 147 7.32 -30.58 -2.47
C GLY A 147 7.84 -30.02 -1.14
N GLN A 148 9.17 -29.89 -0.97
CA GLN A 148 9.75 -29.34 0.24
C GLN A 148 9.42 -27.85 0.40
N ARG A 149 9.12 -27.46 1.65
CA ARG A 149 8.85 -26.07 2.03
C ARG A 149 10.10 -25.22 1.93
N LEU A 150 9.95 -23.90 1.89
CA LEU A 150 11.09 -23.01 2.06
C LEU A 150 11.73 -23.25 3.44
N PRO A 151 13.03 -23.56 3.53
CA PRO A 151 13.68 -23.83 4.80
C PRO A 151 13.84 -22.56 5.64
N TYR A 152 13.85 -22.72 6.96
CA TYR A 152 14.02 -21.62 7.93
C TYR A 152 15.30 -20.79 7.67
N ALA A 153 16.39 -21.44 7.23
CA ALA A 153 17.65 -20.77 6.91
C ALA A 153 17.55 -19.74 5.78
N LEU A 154 16.45 -19.74 5.01
CA LEU A 154 16.16 -18.74 3.98
C LEU A 154 15.32 -17.56 4.49
N TYR A 155 15.13 -17.47 5.81
CA TYR A 155 14.54 -16.34 6.50
C TYR A 155 15.52 -15.72 7.49
N THR A 156 15.61 -14.39 7.50
CA THR A 156 16.36 -13.64 8.52
C THR A 156 15.53 -13.49 9.79
N ASP A 157 14.22 -13.28 9.63
CA ASP A 157 13.23 -13.24 10.70
C ASP A 157 11.85 -13.66 10.15
N SER A 158 10.78 -13.45 10.92
CA SER A 158 9.43 -13.87 10.50
C SER A 158 8.91 -13.23 9.21
N ALA A 159 9.43 -12.08 8.80
CA ALA A 159 8.94 -11.28 7.67
C ALA A 159 9.98 -11.05 6.57
N HIS A 160 11.27 -11.27 6.85
CA HIS A 160 12.35 -11.01 5.90
C HIS A 160 13.02 -12.28 5.41
N TYR A 161 13.15 -12.40 4.09
CA TYR A 161 13.93 -13.45 3.45
C TYR A 161 15.42 -13.18 3.66
N THR A 162 16.26 -14.20 3.58
CA THR A 162 17.70 -13.97 3.53
C THR A 162 18.10 -13.35 2.19
N ARG A 163 19.31 -12.77 2.17
CA ARG A 163 19.93 -12.21 0.97
C ARG A 163 20.94 -13.20 0.38
N ALA A 164 20.69 -14.50 0.59
CA ALA A 164 21.51 -15.56 0.06
C ALA A 164 21.44 -15.53 -1.47
N PRO A 165 22.58 -15.56 -2.20
CA PRO A 165 22.60 -15.45 -3.66
C PRO A 165 21.69 -16.44 -4.37
N GLU A 166 21.56 -17.66 -3.85
CA GLU A 166 20.69 -18.70 -4.39
C GLU A 166 19.20 -18.31 -4.35
N LEU A 167 18.74 -17.71 -3.25
CA LEU A 167 17.36 -17.32 -3.05
C LEU A 167 17.02 -16.06 -3.84
N THR A 168 17.90 -15.06 -3.81
CA THR A 168 17.68 -13.82 -4.57
C THR A 168 17.73 -14.07 -6.08
N ALA A 169 18.62 -14.95 -6.56
CA ALA A 169 18.64 -15.39 -7.96
C ALA A 169 17.42 -16.23 -8.32
N PHE A 170 16.94 -17.11 -7.43
CA PHE A 170 15.71 -17.88 -7.66
C PHE A 170 14.50 -16.96 -7.85
N ILE A 171 14.34 -15.96 -6.97
CA ILE A 171 13.24 -14.99 -7.07
C ILE A 171 13.38 -14.14 -8.34
N ALA A 172 14.58 -13.62 -8.60
CA ALA A 172 14.85 -12.80 -9.79
C ALA A 172 14.54 -13.55 -11.09
N ALA A 173 14.92 -14.82 -11.20
CA ALA A 173 14.66 -15.63 -12.37
C ALA A 173 13.17 -15.84 -12.62
N GLY A 174 12.41 -16.22 -11.58
CA GLY A 174 10.96 -16.40 -11.71
C GLY A 174 10.22 -15.11 -12.09
N VAL A 175 10.65 -13.97 -11.54
CA VAL A 175 10.12 -12.67 -11.94
C VAL A 175 10.48 -12.32 -13.39
N ALA A 176 11.72 -12.58 -13.83
CA ALA A 176 12.16 -12.33 -15.19
C ALA A 176 11.39 -13.16 -16.23
N GLU A 177 11.09 -14.42 -15.91
CA GLU A 177 10.24 -15.28 -16.75
C GLU A 177 8.83 -14.69 -16.89
N LEU A 178 8.22 -14.24 -15.79
CA LEU A 178 6.89 -13.62 -15.84
C LEU A 178 6.87 -12.31 -16.61
N VAL A 179 7.90 -11.48 -16.47
CA VAL A 179 7.99 -10.20 -17.19
C VAL A 179 7.95 -10.40 -18.71
N ALA A 180 8.48 -11.51 -19.23
CA ALA A 180 8.42 -11.82 -20.66
C ALA A 180 7.00 -12.14 -21.14
N ALA A 181 6.16 -12.70 -20.26
CA ALA A 181 4.79 -13.10 -20.55
C ALA A 181 3.71 -12.16 -19.98
N CYS A 182 4.12 -11.11 -19.26
CA CYS A 182 3.19 -10.25 -18.53
C CYS A 182 2.36 -9.38 -19.45
N ARG A 183 1.17 -9.04 -18.97
CA ARG A 183 0.11 -8.40 -19.76
C ARG A 183 -0.49 -7.26 -18.98
N VAL A 184 -1.15 -6.36 -19.69
CA VAL A 184 -2.06 -5.39 -19.09
C VAL A 184 -3.23 -6.16 -18.46
N PRO A 185 -3.66 -5.86 -17.21
CA PRO A 185 -4.82 -6.51 -16.60
C PRO A 185 -6.06 -6.43 -17.50
N ALA A 186 -6.81 -7.53 -17.57
CA ALA A 186 -7.96 -7.64 -18.47
C ALA A 186 -9.07 -6.61 -18.14
N PRO A 187 -9.82 -6.11 -19.14
CA PRO A 187 -10.94 -5.19 -18.94
C PRO A 187 -12.22 -5.93 -18.50
N VAL A 188 -12.14 -6.71 -17.42
CA VAL A 188 -13.28 -7.43 -16.85
C VAL A 188 -13.99 -6.60 -15.78
N ALA A 189 -15.26 -6.96 -15.50
CA ALA A 189 -16.01 -6.34 -14.42
C ALA A 189 -15.28 -6.55 -13.07
N PRO A 190 -15.14 -5.51 -12.23
CA PRO A 190 -14.41 -5.62 -10.97
C PRO A 190 -15.18 -6.44 -9.92
N LEU A 191 -14.45 -7.16 -9.07
CA LEU A 191 -14.99 -8.00 -8.00
C LEU A 191 -15.16 -7.24 -6.66
N HIS A 192 -14.28 -6.28 -6.37
CA HIS A 192 -14.15 -5.63 -5.06
C HIS A 192 -14.31 -4.11 -5.12
N THR A 193 -14.00 -3.46 -6.24
CA THR A 193 -14.08 -1.99 -6.36
C THR A 193 -15.45 -1.47 -6.78
N ALA A 194 -16.36 -2.35 -7.21
CA ALA A 194 -17.68 -1.99 -7.72
C ALA A 194 -17.64 -0.90 -8.83
N GLY A 195 -16.57 -0.90 -9.64
CA GLY A 195 -16.40 0.05 -10.74
C GLY A 195 -15.92 1.45 -10.33
N ARG A 196 -15.65 1.66 -9.04
CA ARG A 196 -15.15 2.94 -8.52
C ARG A 196 -13.69 3.15 -8.90
N SER A 197 -13.29 4.41 -9.04
CA SER A 197 -11.91 4.81 -9.31
C SER A 197 -11.26 5.38 -8.05
N VAL A 198 -9.93 5.30 -7.97
CA VAL A 198 -9.15 5.92 -6.90
C VAL A 198 -8.33 7.09 -7.46
N ALA A 199 -8.27 8.18 -6.71
CA ALA A 199 -7.54 9.39 -7.09
C ALA A 199 -6.87 10.05 -5.87
N LEU A 200 -5.83 10.85 -6.13
CA LEU A 200 -5.26 11.74 -5.11
C LEU A 200 -5.95 13.09 -5.12
N VAL A 201 -6.10 13.68 -3.95
CA VAL A 201 -6.40 15.11 -3.84
C VAL A 201 -5.20 15.90 -4.35
N GLU A 202 -5.46 16.78 -5.32
CA GLU A 202 -4.45 17.65 -5.93
C GLU A 202 -4.21 18.93 -5.11
N GLY A 203 -3.13 19.66 -5.42
CA GLY A 203 -2.87 20.99 -4.84
C GLY A 203 -2.48 21.01 -3.35
N LEU A 204 -2.23 19.86 -2.72
CA LEU A 204 -1.84 19.81 -1.31
C LEU A 204 -0.37 20.13 -1.05
N THR A 205 0.50 20.00 -2.05
CA THR A 205 1.94 20.09 -1.87
C THR A 205 2.38 21.50 -1.46
N GLN A 206 2.96 21.62 -0.26
CA GLN A 206 3.57 22.85 0.26
C GLN A 206 5.10 22.71 0.42
N GLY A 207 5.61 21.49 0.40
CA GLY A 207 7.04 21.19 0.48
C GLY A 207 7.31 19.72 0.20
N TRP A 208 8.55 19.29 0.42
CA TRP A 208 8.97 17.92 0.16
C TRP A 208 9.66 17.33 1.39
N HIS A 209 9.44 16.05 1.64
CA HIS A 209 10.29 15.24 2.50
C HIS A 209 11.14 14.31 1.64
N GLU A 210 12.43 14.26 1.94
CA GLU A 210 13.37 13.41 1.23
C GLU A 210 14.26 12.66 2.21
N ASN A 211 14.46 11.38 1.93
CA ASN A 211 15.43 10.52 2.58
C ASN A 211 15.94 9.47 1.59
N ALA A 212 16.82 8.58 2.04
CA ALA A 212 17.43 7.55 1.20
C ALA A 212 16.45 6.55 0.55
N LEU A 213 15.18 6.51 0.97
CA LEU A 213 14.14 5.61 0.45
C LEU A 213 13.11 6.33 -0.41
N MET A 214 12.83 7.60 -0.13
CA MET A 214 11.69 8.29 -0.74
C MET A 214 11.84 9.81 -0.76
N ARG A 215 11.36 10.39 -1.84
CA ARG A 215 11.00 11.81 -1.97
C ARG A 215 9.47 11.89 -2.12
N ILE A 216 8.80 12.64 -1.23
CA ILE A 216 7.34 12.67 -1.10
C ILE A 216 6.87 14.12 -0.88
N PRO A 217 5.79 14.57 -1.56
CA PRO A 217 5.20 15.87 -1.30
C PRO A 217 4.59 15.91 0.10
N THR A 218 4.65 17.07 0.74
CA THR A 218 4.13 17.25 2.09
C THR A 218 3.34 18.53 2.21
N ALA A 219 2.35 18.49 3.11
CA ALA A 219 1.52 19.60 3.50
C ALA A 219 1.56 19.74 5.02
N GLN A 220 1.66 20.98 5.49
CA GLN A 220 1.57 21.30 6.92
C GLN A 220 0.12 21.36 7.35
N LEU A 221 -0.15 20.96 8.59
CA LEU A 221 -1.46 21.07 9.20
C LEU A 221 -1.61 22.44 9.91
N PRO A 222 -2.84 23.01 10.00
CA PRO A 222 -4.10 22.45 9.54
C PRO A 222 -4.34 22.62 8.02
N LEU A 223 -5.17 21.74 7.46
CA LEU A 223 -5.63 21.78 6.06
C LEU A 223 -7.15 21.75 5.99
N SER A 224 -7.70 22.45 4.99
CA SER A 224 -9.11 22.41 4.63
C SER A 224 -9.20 22.12 3.15
N ILE A 225 -9.77 20.97 2.80
CA ILE A 225 -9.86 20.47 1.43
C ILE A 225 -11.32 20.47 1.03
N GLU A 226 -11.66 21.22 -0.01
CA GLU A 226 -13.00 21.17 -0.62
C GLU A 226 -13.10 19.96 -1.55
N LEU A 227 -14.19 19.20 -1.43
CA LEU A 227 -14.43 17.99 -2.20
C LEU A 227 -15.42 18.32 -3.32
N ASN A 228 -14.98 18.13 -4.57
CA ASN A 228 -15.73 18.58 -5.76
C ASN A 228 -16.62 17.49 -6.39
N GLY A 229 -16.56 16.26 -5.89
CA GLY A 229 -17.23 15.10 -6.48
C GLY A 229 -18.04 14.29 -5.47
N HIS A 230 -18.51 13.13 -5.91
CA HIS A 230 -19.13 12.14 -5.03
C HIS A 230 -18.17 10.96 -4.82
N GLY A 231 -18.00 10.55 -3.58
CA GLY A 231 -17.07 9.49 -3.27
C GLY A 231 -16.93 9.24 -1.78
N ARG A 232 -15.79 8.64 -1.43
CA ARG A 232 -15.39 8.39 -0.05
C ARG A 232 -13.90 8.64 0.15
N VAL A 233 -13.54 9.09 1.34
CA VAL A 233 -12.14 9.22 1.72
C VAL A 233 -11.61 7.81 2.00
N ALA A 234 -10.73 7.32 1.14
CA ALA A 234 -10.18 5.97 1.23
C ALA A 234 -9.05 5.91 2.25
N ALA A 235 -8.11 6.87 2.17
CA ALA A 235 -6.98 6.93 3.07
C ALA A 235 -6.47 8.35 3.28
N VAL A 236 -5.87 8.57 4.45
CA VAL A 236 -4.98 9.71 4.68
C VAL A 236 -3.55 9.19 4.78
N CYS A 237 -2.69 9.73 3.92
CA CYS A 237 -1.27 9.39 3.87
C CYS A 237 -0.49 10.41 4.69
N ALA A 238 0.34 9.94 5.62
CA ALA A 238 1.09 10.81 6.51
C ALA A 238 2.52 10.28 6.75
N LEU A 239 3.42 11.21 7.04
CA LEU A 239 4.76 10.89 7.53
C LEU A 239 4.70 10.63 9.03
N CYS A 240 5.23 9.49 9.44
CA CYS A 240 5.23 9.04 10.81
C CYS A 240 6.64 9.09 11.42
N HIS A 241 6.76 9.65 12.61
CA HIS A 241 8.02 9.94 13.28
C HIS A 241 8.20 9.05 14.51
N ALA A 242 9.45 8.70 14.81
CA ALA A 242 9.80 7.78 15.89
C ALA A 242 9.82 8.44 17.26
N ASP A 243 10.26 9.69 17.28
CA ASP A 243 10.75 10.32 18.50
C ASP A 243 9.65 11.04 19.30
N PHE A 244 8.42 11.11 18.76
CA PHE A 244 7.33 11.90 19.32
C PHE A 244 5.98 11.21 19.18
N GLU A 245 5.16 11.25 20.23
CA GLU A 245 3.73 10.93 20.10
C GLU A 245 3.07 12.02 19.24
N SER A 246 2.55 11.64 18.09
CA SER A 246 1.88 12.56 17.18
C SER A 246 0.63 11.91 16.58
N GLY A 247 -0.33 12.75 16.24
CA GLY A 247 -1.56 12.30 15.60
C GLY A 247 -2.27 13.40 14.84
N ILE A 248 -3.21 12.98 14.01
CA ILE A 248 -3.99 13.84 13.13
C ILE A 248 -5.45 13.60 13.43
N ARG A 249 -6.19 14.70 13.58
CA ARG A 249 -7.65 14.69 13.59
C ARG A 249 -8.13 14.94 12.16
N VAL A 250 -8.99 14.05 11.68
CA VAL A 250 -9.67 14.14 10.39
C VAL A 250 -11.12 14.43 10.65
N GLN A 251 -11.68 15.42 9.96
CA GLN A 251 -13.10 15.76 10.06
C GLN A 251 -13.70 15.90 8.67
N LEU A 252 -14.82 15.25 8.41
CA LEU A 252 -15.64 15.51 7.23
C LEU A 252 -16.78 16.41 7.67
N GLN A 253 -16.82 17.61 7.11
CA GLN A 253 -17.85 18.62 7.35
C GLN A 253 -18.82 18.65 6.17
N ARG A 254 -20.10 18.49 6.47
CA ARG A 254 -21.23 18.68 5.56
C ARG A 254 -22.12 19.79 6.11
N ASP A 255 -22.29 20.85 5.34
CA ASP A 255 -22.97 22.08 5.77
C ASP A 255 -22.39 22.64 7.10
N ALA A 256 -23.13 23.52 7.78
CA ALA A 256 -22.69 24.11 9.04
C ALA A 256 -22.69 23.12 10.23
N ASP A 257 -23.48 22.03 10.18
CA ASP A 257 -23.86 21.28 11.38
C ASP A 257 -23.47 19.79 11.41
N GLN A 258 -23.23 19.13 10.26
CA GLN A 258 -22.87 17.70 10.28
C GLN A 258 -21.36 17.50 10.22
N MET A 259 -20.79 17.16 11.38
CA MET A 259 -19.36 16.90 11.53
C MET A 259 -19.10 15.45 11.92
N ARG A 260 -18.35 14.74 11.08
CA ARG A 260 -17.85 13.39 11.37
C ARG A 260 -16.37 13.50 11.65
N GLN A 261 -15.86 12.80 12.66
CA GLN A 261 -14.45 12.92 13.04
C GLN A 261 -13.82 11.59 13.40
N MET A 262 -12.51 11.51 13.16
CA MET A 262 -11.65 10.45 13.66
C MET A 262 -10.26 11.00 13.97
N ARG A 263 -9.46 10.23 14.71
CA ARG A 263 -8.08 10.57 15.00
C ARG A 263 -7.20 9.39 14.66
N PHE A 264 -6.07 9.63 14.00
CA PHE A 264 -5.09 8.61 13.71
C PHE A 264 -3.70 8.99 14.23
N SER A 265 -2.96 7.99 14.67
CA SER A 265 -1.60 8.16 15.17
C SER A 265 -0.61 8.19 14.02
N THR A 266 0.29 9.16 14.06
CA THR A 266 1.47 9.26 13.20
C THR A 266 2.75 8.92 13.97
N THR A 267 2.59 8.26 15.11
CA THR A 267 3.71 7.79 15.94
C THR A 267 4.27 6.50 15.36
N ASN A 268 5.60 6.38 15.33
CA ASN A 268 6.30 5.19 14.85
C ASN A 268 7.35 4.72 15.87
N SER A 269 6.90 4.13 16.97
CA SER A 269 7.80 3.60 18.00
C SER A 269 8.74 2.48 17.52
N SER A 270 8.45 1.86 16.36
CA SER A 270 9.18 0.69 15.87
C SER A 270 10.37 1.00 14.96
N HIS A 271 10.49 2.21 14.40
CA HIS A 271 11.62 2.55 13.54
C HIS A 271 12.12 3.96 13.81
N ARG A 272 13.44 4.11 13.96
CA ARG A 272 14.11 5.42 14.16
C ARG A 272 14.03 6.38 12.96
N ARG A 273 13.48 5.95 11.83
CA ARG A 273 13.39 6.75 10.60
C ARG A 273 11.96 7.18 10.34
N VAL A 274 11.81 8.31 9.65
CA VAL A 274 10.52 8.75 9.12
C VAL A 274 10.02 7.72 8.10
N ILE A 275 8.80 7.23 8.30
CA ILE A 275 8.15 6.31 7.38
C ILE A 275 6.86 6.89 6.84
N LEU A 276 6.47 6.47 5.64
CA LEU A 276 5.17 6.78 5.06
C LEU A 276 4.16 5.73 5.51
N LYS A 277 3.00 6.17 5.99
CA LYS A 277 1.84 5.30 6.24
C LYS A 277 0.61 5.81 5.50
N ALA A 278 -0.20 4.90 4.99
CA ALA A 278 -1.54 5.20 4.49
C ALA A 278 -2.57 4.61 5.46
N VAL A 279 -3.27 5.47 6.20
CA VAL A 279 -4.27 5.03 7.17
C VAL A 279 -5.59 4.82 6.44
N SER A 280 -6.02 3.56 6.32
CA SER A 280 -7.32 3.19 5.74
C SER A 280 -8.47 3.59 6.66
N LEU A 281 -9.36 4.44 6.17
CA LEU A 281 -10.56 4.84 6.91
C LEU A 281 -11.56 3.68 7.00
N GLU A 282 -11.63 2.86 5.96
CA GLU A 282 -12.45 1.64 5.94
C GLU A 282 -12.05 0.68 7.03
N ASN A 283 -10.74 0.45 7.18
CA ASN A 283 -10.25 -0.44 8.21
C ASN A 283 -10.51 0.11 9.61
N ALA A 284 -10.21 1.39 9.82
CA ALA A 284 -10.40 2.05 11.10
C ALA A 284 -11.86 1.98 11.58
N LEU A 285 -12.84 2.02 10.67
CA LEU A 285 -14.24 2.20 11.02
C LEU A 285 -15.12 0.98 10.73
N GLY A 286 -14.58 -0.03 10.02
CA GLY A 286 -15.29 -1.24 9.64
C GLY A 286 -16.61 -0.94 8.92
N LYS A 287 -17.70 -1.56 9.37
CA LYS A 287 -19.05 -1.39 8.79
C LYS A 287 -19.57 0.04 8.81
N ARG A 288 -19.05 0.91 9.70
CA ARG A 288 -19.45 2.32 9.74
C ARG A 288 -18.86 3.09 8.56
N TRP A 289 -17.80 2.64 7.93
CA TRP A 289 -17.18 3.41 6.86
C TRP A 289 -18.08 3.64 5.64
N ASP A 290 -18.78 2.59 5.17
CA ASP A 290 -19.63 2.64 3.97
C ASP A 290 -20.77 3.66 4.07
N THR A 291 -21.19 4.02 5.28
CA THR A 291 -22.28 4.99 5.54
C THR A 291 -21.77 6.29 6.16
N HIS A 292 -20.62 6.26 6.86
CA HIS A 292 -20.10 7.40 7.62
C HIS A 292 -19.04 8.24 6.91
N TRP A 293 -18.43 7.85 5.80
CA TRP A 293 -17.39 8.68 5.14
C TRP A 293 -17.63 8.95 3.66
N LEU A 294 -18.91 8.94 3.26
CA LEU A 294 -19.36 9.42 1.95
C LEU A 294 -19.36 10.95 1.92
N PHE A 295 -18.82 11.52 0.85
CA PHE A 295 -18.84 12.96 0.57
C PHE A 295 -19.58 13.28 -0.72
N GLY A 296 -20.09 14.51 -0.81
CA GLY A 296 -20.59 15.13 -2.03
C GLY A 296 -19.92 16.46 -2.33
N PRO A 297 -20.28 17.11 -3.46
CA PRO A 297 -19.76 18.42 -3.85
C PRO A 297 -19.99 19.47 -2.75
N GLY A 298 -18.94 20.20 -2.40
CA GLY A 298 -18.96 21.25 -1.37
C GLY A 298 -18.70 20.76 0.05
N ASP A 299 -18.71 19.45 0.30
CA ASP A 299 -18.25 18.90 1.58
C ASP A 299 -16.76 19.25 1.78
N ARG A 300 -16.34 19.47 3.04
CA ARG A 300 -14.94 19.82 3.36
C ARG A 300 -14.29 18.75 4.22
N LEU A 301 -13.11 18.30 3.82
CA LEU A 301 -12.22 17.47 4.64
C LEU A 301 -11.24 18.37 5.39
N LEU A 302 -11.39 18.45 6.70
CA LEU A 302 -10.52 19.19 7.60
C LEU A 302 -9.51 18.25 8.24
N LEU A 303 -8.23 18.60 8.14
CA LEU A 303 -7.14 17.87 8.78
C LEU A 303 -6.44 18.83 9.76
N SER A 304 -6.27 18.41 11.00
CA SER A 304 -5.61 19.23 12.02
C SER A 304 -4.73 18.38 12.93
N PRO A 305 -3.68 18.94 13.57
CA PRO A 305 -2.94 18.20 14.58
C PRO A 305 -3.88 17.79 15.71
N ALA A 306 -3.73 16.58 16.23
CA ALA A 306 -4.47 16.17 17.40
C ALA A 306 -3.82 16.74 18.66
N ARG A 307 -4.59 17.49 19.46
CA ARG A 307 -4.09 18.23 20.64
C ARG A 307 -4.49 17.61 21.98
N HIS A 308 -5.27 16.54 21.95
CA HIS A 308 -5.81 15.92 23.16
C HIS A 308 -5.47 14.43 23.20
N PRO A 309 -5.17 13.89 24.39
CA PRO A 309 -5.05 12.45 24.60
C PRO A 309 -6.31 11.71 24.20
N GLY A 310 -6.20 10.40 24.01
CA GLY A 310 -7.33 9.52 23.74
C GLY A 310 -6.96 8.34 22.84
N GLU A 311 -7.99 7.67 22.32
CA GLU A 311 -7.81 6.60 21.35
C GLU A 311 -7.54 7.15 19.95
N PHE A 312 -6.49 6.64 19.32
CA PHE A 312 -6.11 6.95 17.95
C PHE A 312 -6.03 5.68 17.13
N TYR A 313 -6.57 5.70 15.92
CA TYR A 313 -6.37 4.62 14.97
C TYR A 313 -4.92 4.58 14.51
N ALA A 314 -4.30 3.41 14.49
CA ALA A 314 -3.03 3.19 13.80
C ALA A 314 -3.23 2.21 12.64
N GLU A 315 -2.28 2.18 11.70
CA GLU A 315 -2.26 1.29 10.52
C GLU A 315 -2.31 -0.22 10.86
N HIS A 316 -2.18 -0.63 12.12
CA HIS A 316 -2.15 -2.04 12.50
C HIS A 316 -3.37 -2.50 13.31
N GLU A 317 -4.53 -1.84 13.19
CA GLU A 317 -5.72 -2.07 14.05
C GLU A 317 -5.51 -1.90 15.55
N LEU A 318 -4.28 -1.64 15.97
CA LEU A 318 -3.94 -1.16 17.27
C LEU A 318 -4.54 0.24 17.36
N ARG A 319 -5.62 0.36 18.13
CA ARG A 319 -5.90 1.62 18.79
C ARG A 319 -4.66 1.93 19.62
N SER A 320 -3.88 2.91 19.21
CA SER A 320 -2.85 3.47 20.06
C SER A 320 -3.54 4.49 20.95
N THR A 321 -3.46 4.30 22.26
CA THR A 321 -3.82 5.38 23.18
C THR A 321 -2.64 6.33 23.19
N LEU A 322 -2.82 7.54 22.66
CA LEU A 322 -1.81 8.59 22.82
C LEU A 322 -2.07 9.28 24.15
N THR A 323 -1.02 9.40 24.96
CA THR A 323 -1.09 9.92 26.33
C THR A 323 -0.87 11.42 26.35
N MET A 324 0.00 11.94 25.48
CA MET A 324 0.21 13.37 25.26
C MET A 324 0.76 13.62 23.85
N PRO A 325 -0.09 13.83 22.82
CA PRO A 325 0.41 14.16 21.49
C PRO A 325 1.18 15.48 21.52
N GLU A 326 2.45 15.46 21.11
CA GLU A 326 3.34 16.61 21.14
C GLU A 326 2.99 17.64 20.04
N GLU A 327 2.81 18.91 20.44
CA GLU A 327 2.52 20.00 19.49
C GLU A 327 3.76 20.46 18.70
N LYS A 328 4.97 20.19 19.19
CA LYS A 328 6.21 20.83 18.72
C LYS A 328 6.69 20.36 17.34
N THR A 329 6.27 19.17 16.90
CA THR A 329 6.59 18.64 15.57
C THR A 329 5.30 18.17 14.89
N PRO A 330 4.58 19.06 14.18
CA PRO A 330 3.28 18.71 13.64
C PRO A 330 3.41 17.59 12.61
N ALA A 331 2.52 16.61 12.73
CA ALA A 331 2.37 15.55 11.76
C ALA A 331 2.22 16.14 10.34
N ARG A 332 2.94 15.56 9.37
CA ARG A 332 2.93 16.03 7.98
C ARG A 332 2.05 15.12 7.13
N ILE A 333 1.14 15.73 6.39
CA ILE A 333 0.30 15.02 5.41
C ILE A 333 1.10 14.83 4.14
N ALA A 334 1.15 13.61 3.63
CA ALA A 334 1.72 13.28 2.34
C ALA A 334 0.66 13.33 1.22
N GLY A 335 -0.60 13.05 1.55
CA GLY A 335 -1.72 13.19 0.62
C GLY A 335 -3.00 12.57 1.16
N VAL A 336 -4.06 12.65 0.37
CA VAL A 336 -5.36 12.06 0.66
C VAL A 336 -5.79 11.26 -0.57
N LEU A 337 -6.15 9.99 -0.37
CA LEU A 337 -6.73 9.14 -1.40
C LEU A 337 -8.25 9.17 -1.30
N LEU A 338 -8.89 9.45 -2.43
CA LEU A 338 -10.33 9.40 -2.61
C LEU A 338 -10.68 8.17 -3.43
N GLU A 339 -11.80 7.54 -3.11
CA GLU A 339 -12.44 6.57 -3.99
C GLU A 339 -13.74 7.19 -4.52
N ASN A 340 -13.75 7.49 -5.82
CA ASN A 340 -14.81 8.24 -6.47
C ASN A 340 -15.90 7.30 -6.99
N VAL A 341 -17.15 7.72 -6.88
CA VAL A 341 -18.26 7.07 -7.56
C VAL A 341 -18.36 7.68 -8.94
N THR A 342 -18.13 6.87 -9.97
CA THR A 342 -18.47 7.25 -11.35
C THR A 342 -19.97 7.51 -11.40
N PRO A 343 -20.44 8.68 -11.86
CA PRO A 343 -21.87 8.87 -12.11
C PRO A 343 -22.35 7.75 -13.03
N ALA A 344 -23.48 7.13 -12.73
CA ALA A 344 -24.11 6.24 -13.70
C ALA A 344 -24.41 7.09 -14.94
N CYS A 345 -23.73 6.78 -16.06
CA CYS A 345 -24.00 7.40 -17.35
C CYS A 345 -25.41 7.07 -17.84
#